data_AF-F7JS82-F1
#
_entry.id   AF-F7JS82-F1
#
_cell.length_a   1.000
_cell.length_b   1.000
_cell.length_c   1.000
_cell.angle_alpha   90.00
_cell.angle_beta   90.00
_cell.angle_gamma   90.00
#
_symmetry.space_group_name_H-M   'P 1'
#
loop_
_entity.id
_entity.type
_entity.pdbx_description
1 polymer ?
#
loop_
_entity_poly.entity_id
_entity_poly.type
_entity_poly.pdbx_seq_one_letter_code
_entity_poly.pdbx_strand_id
1 'polypeptide(L)'
;MKNRHPERNKETGDLLKSKKTCPEETVYQIGTLDNHVPPELLIEIVTEFMEIINERFGSHVHILNWALHLDESTPHIHERHVFDCENQYGEIAPQQEKALEALGFELPEPEKPVGRKNNRKMTFDSACRVLLFDVAKKHGLQLEEEPEYGGRAYLEKQDYILFKQKEQLAAQEQKLEELTMKIEDVEALVDEVADIAYDKAVEVVADTVKLETHKEDIKLVEQSKAWVLSPERKASKKEVEYAVKRLDGVIARITNAMKSTIQKIQTTLMKPEVKK
;
A
#
# COMPACT_ATOMS: atom_id res chain seq x y z
N MET A 1 40.76 -57.00 10.35
CA MET A 1 40.04 -56.71 9.08
C MET A 1 40.20 -55.23 8.77
N LYS A 2 40.85 -54.85 7.66
CA LYS A 2 40.81 -53.44 7.19
C LYS A 2 39.46 -53.22 6.52
N ASN A 3 38.60 -52.39 7.10
CA ASN A 3 37.33 -52.00 6.49
C ASN A 3 37.63 -51.33 5.14
N ARG A 4 36.99 -51.81 4.07
CA ARG A 4 37.21 -51.33 2.69
C ARG A 4 36.61 -49.95 2.40
N HIS A 5 35.81 -49.42 3.34
CA HIS A 5 35.10 -48.14 3.23
C HIS A 5 35.15 -47.36 4.55
N PRO A 6 36.30 -46.78 4.93
CA PRO A 6 36.42 -45.97 6.15
C PRO A 6 35.47 -44.76 6.15
N GLU A 7 35.09 -44.23 4.98
CA GLU A 7 34.11 -43.15 4.80
C GLU A 7 32.68 -43.51 5.21
N ARG A 8 32.38 -44.81 5.40
CA ARG A 8 31.08 -45.29 5.89
C ARG A 8 31.03 -45.44 7.41
N ASN A 9 32.16 -45.31 8.10
CA ASN A 9 32.18 -45.26 9.55
C ASN A 9 31.66 -43.88 9.96
N LYS A 10 30.44 -43.84 10.49
CA LYS A 10 29.84 -42.61 11.01
C LYS A 10 30.05 -42.55 12.52
N GLU A 11 30.46 -41.40 13.01
CA GLU A 11 30.42 -41.11 14.45
C GLU A 11 29.03 -40.58 14.84
N THR A 12 28.72 -40.56 16.13
CA THR A 12 27.42 -40.06 16.64
C THR A 12 27.13 -38.63 16.16
N GLY A 13 28.15 -37.79 16.05
CA GLY A 13 28.02 -36.43 15.53
C GLY A 13 27.61 -36.35 14.05
N ASP A 14 27.99 -37.34 13.23
CA ASP A 14 27.61 -37.42 11.82
C ASP A 14 26.16 -37.89 11.64
N LEU A 15 25.68 -38.72 12.58
CA LEU A 15 24.28 -39.13 12.64
C LEU A 15 23.37 -37.96 12.99
N LEU A 16 23.78 -37.09 13.93
CA LEU A 16 23.00 -35.90 14.31
C LEU A 16 22.85 -34.88 13.18
N LYS A 17 23.82 -34.81 12.26
CA LYS A 17 23.79 -33.89 11.10
C LYS A 17 23.12 -34.49 9.86
N SER A 18 22.74 -35.77 9.91
CA SER A 18 22.17 -36.44 8.74
C SER A 18 20.70 -36.06 8.56
N LYS A 19 20.34 -35.61 7.36
CA LYS A 19 18.93 -35.39 6.97
C LYS A 19 18.05 -36.65 7.08
N LYS A 20 18.64 -37.84 7.21
CA LYS A 20 17.92 -39.11 7.33
C LYS A 20 17.45 -39.43 8.75
N THR A 21 17.99 -38.74 9.75
CA THR A 21 17.76 -38.98 11.18
C THR A 21 17.39 -37.69 11.91
N CYS A 22 17.31 -36.56 11.18
CA CYS A 22 16.84 -35.30 11.70
C CYS A 22 15.32 -35.37 11.94
N PRO A 23 14.81 -34.88 13.07
CA PRO A 23 13.39 -34.69 13.28
C PRO A 23 12.76 -33.85 12.15
N GLU A 24 11.51 -34.15 11.84
CA GLU A 24 10.71 -33.31 10.95
C GLU A 24 10.13 -32.14 11.73
N GLU A 25 9.92 -31.02 11.03
CA GLU A 25 9.31 -29.82 11.59
C GLU A 25 8.00 -29.53 10.85
N THR A 26 6.91 -29.44 11.61
CA THR A 26 5.59 -29.02 11.14
C THR A 26 5.32 -27.60 11.62
N VAL A 27 4.87 -26.73 10.73
CA VAL A 27 4.42 -25.38 11.09
C VAL A 27 2.90 -25.32 11.02
N TYR A 28 2.27 -25.01 12.15
CA TYR A 28 0.83 -24.79 12.24
C TYR A 28 0.55 -23.28 12.24
N GLN A 29 -0.18 -22.81 11.23
CA GLN A 29 -0.65 -21.44 11.13
C GLN A 29 -2.09 -21.46 10.61
N ILE A 30 -2.98 -20.71 11.26
CA ILE A 30 -4.38 -20.59 10.83
C ILE A 30 -4.66 -19.12 10.53
N GLY A 31 -4.70 -18.81 9.22
CA GLY A 31 -4.98 -17.48 8.70
C GLY A 31 -3.76 -16.77 8.08
N THR A 32 -3.93 -15.48 7.83
CA THR A 32 -2.97 -14.59 7.16
C THR A 32 -2.52 -13.45 8.09
N LEU A 33 -1.61 -12.58 7.62
CA LEU A 33 -1.18 -11.37 8.33
C LEU A 33 -2.36 -10.55 8.86
N ASP A 34 -3.40 -10.37 8.03
CA ASP A 34 -4.51 -9.47 8.31
C ASP A 34 -5.70 -10.17 9.00
N ASN A 35 -5.78 -11.51 8.87
CA ASN A 35 -6.89 -12.29 9.40
C ASN A 35 -6.39 -13.65 9.88
N HIS A 36 -6.06 -13.73 11.16
CA HIS A 36 -5.63 -14.96 11.81
C HIS A 36 -6.39 -15.19 13.11
N VAL A 37 -6.40 -16.43 13.56
CA VAL A 37 -6.98 -16.79 14.86
C VAL A 37 -6.17 -16.19 16.02
N PRO A 38 -6.78 -15.92 17.18
CA PRO A 38 -6.05 -15.57 18.38
C PRO A 38 -5.03 -16.66 18.77
N PRO A 39 -3.87 -16.29 19.33
CA PRO A 39 -2.86 -17.26 19.79
C PRO A 39 -3.39 -18.35 20.71
N GLU A 40 -4.30 -18.00 21.62
CA GLU A 40 -4.90 -18.92 22.58
C GLU A 40 -5.70 -20.01 21.87
N LEU A 41 -6.51 -19.62 20.88
CA LEU A 41 -7.29 -20.55 20.07
C LEU A 41 -6.39 -21.43 19.20
N LEU A 42 -5.30 -20.88 18.66
CA LEU A 42 -4.30 -21.66 17.92
C LEU A 42 -3.68 -22.74 18.80
N ILE A 43 -3.29 -22.39 20.03
CA ILE A 43 -2.74 -23.35 21.00
C ILE A 43 -3.76 -24.43 21.28
N GLU A 44 -5.00 -24.08 21.65
CA GLU A 44 -6.06 -25.05 21.99
C GLU A 44 -6.27 -26.07 20.87
N ILE A 45 -6.44 -25.60 19.63
CA ILE A 45 -6.62 -26.46 18.44
C ILE A 45 -5.41 -27.36 18.22
N VAL A 46 -4.20 -26.79 18.23
CA VAL A 46 -2.99 -27.54 17.91
C VAL A 46 -2.66 -28.55 19.02
N THR A 47 -2.87 -28.19 20.29
CA THR A 47 -2.65 -29.12 21.41
C THR A 47 -3.63 -30.29 21.37
N GLU A 48 -4.92 -30.04 21.12
CA GLU A 48 -5.90 -31.12 20.97
C GLU A 48 -5.57 -32.02 19.77
N PHE A 49 -5.15 -31.42 18.66
CA PHE A 49 -4.69 -32.17 17.51
C PHE A 49 -3.46 -33.05 17.84
N MET A 50 -2.47 -32.52 18.55
CA MET A 50 -1.29 -33.27 18.99
C MET A 50 -1.66 -34.44 19.92
N GLU A 51 -2.63 -34.26 20.82
CA GLU A 51 -3.16 -35.34 21.66
C GLU A 51 -3.77 -36.46 20.81
N ILE A 52 -4.60 -36.12 19.82
CA ILE A 52 -5.19 -37.09 18.89
C ILE A 52 -4.11 -37.83 18.09
N ILE A 53 -3.09 -37.13 17.61
CA ILE A 53 -1.96 -37.74 16.89
C ILE A 53 -1.20 -38.70 17.80
N ASN A 54 -0.94 -38.31 19.05
CA ASN A 54 -0.25 -39.16 20.01
C ASN A 54 -1.08 -40.40 20.38
N GLU A 55 -2.40 -40.26 20.53
CA GLU A 55 -3.29 -41.41 20.80
C GLU A 55 -3.35 -42.39 19.62
N ARG A 56 -3.43 -41.88 18.38
CA ARG A 56 -3.61 -42.70 17.18
C ARG A 56 -2.30 -43.28 16.65
N PHE A 57 -1.21 -42.53 16.73
CA PHE A 57 0.04 -42.82 16.04
C PHE A 57 1.26 -42.81 16.97
N GLY A 58 1.09 -42.57 18.27
CA GLY A 58 2.16 -42.46 19.26
C GLY A 58 3.00 -43.72 19.49
N SER A 59 2.65 -44.86 18.87
CA SER A 59 3.50 -46.04 18.86
C SER A 59 4.73 -45.89 17.96
N HIS A 60 4.66 -44.98 16.97
CA HIS A 60 5.71 -44.78 15.96
C HIS A 60 5.94 -43.31 15.58
N VAL A 61 5.11 -42.38 16.06
CA VAL A 61 5.23 -40.93 15.84
C VAL A 61 5.39 -40.26 17.19
N HIS A 62 6.53 -39.62 17.40
CA HIS A 62 6.86 -39.02 18.69
C HIS A 62 7.10 -37.53 18.54
N ILE A 63 6.23 -36.73 19.14
CA ILE A 63 6.41 -35.28 19.26
C ILE A 63 7.51 -35.03 20.30
N LEU A 64 8.56 -34.33 19.89
CA LEU A 64 9.73 -34.03 20.72
C LEU A 64 9.56 -32.73 21.50
N ASN A 65 9.07 -31.69 20.83
CA ASN A 65 8.79 -30.38 21.40
C ASN A 65 8.01 -29.52 20.40
N TRP A 66 7.45 -28.43 20.91
CA TRP A 66 6.83 -27.39 20.10
C TRP A 66 7.09 -26.01 20.72
N ALA A 67 6.96 -24.96 19.90
CA ALA A 67 7.11 -23.57 20.30
C ALA A 67 6.10 -22.69 19.57
N LEU A 68 5.45 -21.79 20.32
CA LEU A 68 4.60 -20.75 19.76
C LEU A 68 5.44 -19.50 19.46
N HIS A 69 5.32 -19.00 18.24
CA HIS A 69 5.95 -17.76 17.78
C HIS A 69 4.90 -16.65 17.66
N LEU A 70 5.13 -15.56 18.38
CA LEU A 70 4.27 -14.35 18.40
C LEU A 70 5.04 -13.08 17.98
N ASP A 71 6.34 -13.22 17.77
CA ASP A 71 7.27 -12.17 17.36
C ASP A 71 7.35 -12.00 15.84
N GLU A 72 6.67 -12.87 15.09
CA GLU A 72 6.54 -12.77 13.64
C GLU A 72 5.19 -12.17 13.23
N SER A 73 5.02 -11.98 11.92
CA SER A 73 3.84 -11.39 11.29
C SER A 73 2.52 -12.10 11.61
N THR A 74 2.52 -13.41 11.78
CA THR A 74 1.31 -14.20 12.07
C THR A 74 1.65 -15.20 13.16
N PRO A 75 0.81 -15.36 14.21
CA PRO A 75 0.99 -16.40 15.20
C PRO A 75 1.07 -17.79 14.55
N HIS A 76 2.12 -18.54 14.87
CA HIS A 76 2.31 -19.90 14.36
C HIS A 76 3.06 -20.77 15.35
N ILE A 77 2.86 -22.09 15.26
CA ILE A 77 3.51 -23.08 16.12
C ILE A 77 4.48 -23.92 15.29
N HIS A 78 5.73 -23.98 15.73
CA HIS A 78 6.71 -24.93 15.26
C HIS A 78 6.62 -26.20 16.12
N GLU A 79 6.42 -27.35 15.51
CA GLU A 79 6.35 -28.66 16.15
C GLU A 79 7.41 -29.57 15.54
N ARG A 80 8.15 -30.28 16.38
CA ARG A 80 9.15 -31.25 15.91
C ARG A 80 8.80 -32.65 16.34
N HIS A 81 8.73 -33.58 15.39
CA HIS A 81 8.50 -34.99 15.65
C HIS A 81 9.51 -35.88 14.95
N VAL A 82 9.57 -37.14 15.41
CA VAL A 82 10.34 -38.20 14.78
C VAL A 82 9.45 -39.41 14.54
N PHE A 83 9.76 -40.13 13.46
CA PHE A 83 9.18 -41.43 13.17
C PHE A 83 10.18 -42.53 13.49
N ASP A 84 9.77 -43.55 14.23
CA ASP A 84 10.63 -44.68 14.55
C ASP A 84 9.98 -46.04 14.25
N CYS A 85 10.84 -47.01 14.00
CA CYS A 85 10.45 -48.39 13.78
C CYS A 85 11.61 -49.32 14.13
N GLU A 86 11.29 -50.55 14.51
CA GLU A 86 12.29 -51.58 14.80
C GLU A 86 13.03 -51.97 13.51
N ASN A 87 14.36 -51.91 13.56
CA ASN A 87 15.21 -52.31 12.44
C ASN A 87 15.38 -53.84 12.39
N GLN A 88 16.08 -54.34 11.37
CA GLN A 88 16.32 -55.79 11.20
C GLN A 88 17.12 -56.45 12.34
N TYR A 89 17.70 -55.66 13.24
CA TYR A 89 18.51 -56.11 14.38
C TYR A 89 17.78 -55.97 15.72
N GLY A 90 16.52 -55.52 15.72
CA GLY A 90 15.73 -55.33 16.94
C GLY A 90 15.93 -53.97 17.62
N GLU A 91 16.60 -53.02 16.96
CA GLU A 91 16.86 -51.69 17.53
C GLU A 91 15.85 -50.68 16.98
N ILE A 92 15.36 -49.78 17.84
CA ILE A 92 14.52 -48.65 17.43
C ILE A 92 15.39 -47.64 16.68
N ALA A 93 15.00 -47.35 15.44
CA ALA A 93 15.74 -46.41 14.59
C ALA A 93 14.78 -45.44 13.87
N PRO A 94 15.24 -44.21 13.54
CA PRO A 94 14.44 -43.28 12.76
C PRO A 94 14.15 -43.82 11.36
N GLN A 95 12.89 -44.21 11.10
CA GLN A 95 12.49 -44.91 9.87
C GLN A 95 11.07 -44.52 9.44
N GLN A 96 10.92 -43.32 8.85
CA GLN A 96 9.60 -42.78 8.46
C GLN A 96 8.73 -43.73 7.64
N GLU A 97 9.21 -44.21 6.48
CA GLU A 97 8.36 -45.03 5.59
C GLU A 97 7.89 -46.32 6.26
N LYS A 98 8.75 -46.95 7.08
CA LYS A 98 8.44 -48.19 7.79
C LYS A 98 7.55 -47.97 9.02
N ALA A 99 7.76 -46.86 9.72
CA ALA A 99 6.88 -46.43 10.81
C ALA A 99 5.44 -46.27 10.30
N LEU A 100 5.27 -45.58 9.17
CA LEU A 100 3.96 -45.37 8.55
C LEU A 100 3.37 -46.67 7.99
N GLU A 101 4.20 -47.56 7.44
CA GLU A 101 3.78 -48.91 7.04
C GLU A 101 3.28 -49.73 8.24
N ALA A 102 3.99 -49.71 9.37
CA ALA A 102 3.59 -50.39 10.60
C ALA A 102 2.29 -49.82 11.20
N LEU A 103 2.07 -48.52 11.04
CA LEU A 103 0.80 -47.85 11.38
C LEU A 103 -0.35 -48.16 10.41
N GLY A 104 -0.11 -48.91 9.34
CA GLY A 104 -1.13 -49.34 8.38
C GLY A 104 -1.44 -48.31 7.28
N PHE A 105 -0.59 -47.31 7.06
CA PHE A 105 -0.78 -46.39 5.94
C PHE A 105 -0.43 -47.09 4.61
N GLU A 106 -1.33 -46.95 3.64
CA GLU A 106 -1.11 -47.43 2.28
C GLU A 106 -0.42 -46.38 1.42
N LEU A 107 0.15 -46.82 0.29
CA LEU A 107 0.66 -45.91 -0.73
C LEU A 107 -0.51 -45.21 -1.44
N PRO A 108 -0.34 -43.94 -1.87
CA PRO A 108 -1.32 -43.28 -2.72
C PRO A 108 -1.70 -44.11 -3.96
N GLU A 109 -0.72 -44.78 -4.55
CA GLU A 109 -0.89 -45.74 -5.63
C GLU A 109 -0.32 -47.09 -5.22
N PRO A 110 -1.13 -48.00 -4.63
CA PRO A 110 -0.66 -49.29 -4.09
C PRO A 110 0.01 -50.20 -5.11
N GLU A 111 -0.41 -50.09 -6.37
CA GLU A 111 0.12 -50.88 -7.50
C GLU A 111 1.52 -50.44 -7.96
N LYS A 112 1.99 -49.27 -7.51
CA LYS A 112 3.29 -48.70 -7.90
C LYS A 112 4.31 -48.83 -6.76
N PRO A 113 5.61 -48.98 -7.07
CA PRO A 113 6.65 -49.02 -6.05
C PRO A 113 6.75 -47.69 -5.30
N VAL A 114 7.32 -47.75 -4.10
CA VAL A 114 7.63 -46.57 -3.27
C VAL A 114 8.56 -45.62 -4.03
N GLY A 115 8.24 -44.34 -3.99
CA GLY A 115 9.05 -43.29 -4.62
C GLY A 115 8.74 -41.91 -4.09
N ARG A 116 9.44 -40.89 -4.61
CA ARG A 116 9.29 -39.49 -4.17
C ARG A 116 7.86 -38.97 -4.28
N LYS A 117 7.09 -39.45 -5.26
CA LYS A 117 5.69 -39.07 -5.51
C LYS A 117 4.67 -40.14 -5.10
N ASN A 118 5.13 -41.24 -4.51
CA ASN A 118 4.28 -42.35 -4.09
C ASN A 118 4.88 -42.93 -2.80
N ASN A 119 4.60 -42.29 -1.68
CA ASN A 119 5.10 -42.68 -0.36
C ASN A 119 3.97 -42.54 0.67
N ARG A 120 4.09 -43.26 1.79
CA ARG A 120 3.06 -43.27 2.85
C ARG A 120 2.96 -41.95 3.60
N LYS A 121 3.99 -41.11 3.55
CA LYS A 121 3.94 -39.76 4.15
C LYS A 121 2.85 -38.92 3.50
N MET A 122 2.59 -39.08 2.20
CA MET A 122 1.49 -38.37 1.53
C MET A 122 0.11 -38.76 2.07
N THR A 123 -0.14 -40.04 2.34
CA THR A 123 -1.41 -40.51 2.90
C THR A 123 -1.54 -40.15 4.37
N PHE A 124 -0.45 -40.23 5.13
CA PHE A 124 -0.37 -39.71 6.50
C PHE A 124 -0.69 -38.22 6.58
N ASP A 125 -0.06 -37.39 5.76
CA ASP A 125 -0.29 -35.93 5.75
C ASP A 125 -1.72 -35.59 5.37
N SER A 126 -2.30 -36.36 4.45
CA SER A 126 -3.71 -36.22 4.11
C SER A 126 -4.62 -36.55 5.29
N ALA A 127 -4.35 -37.63 6.04
CA ALA A 127 -5.12 -38.00 7.21
C ALA A 127 -4.97 -36.98 8.36
N CYS A 128 -3.74 -36.51 8.61
CA CYS A 128 -3.45 -35.45 9.58
C CYS A 128 -4.18 -34.15 9.22
N ARG A 129 -4.25 -33.79 7.93
CA ARG A 129 -5.02 -32.64 7.48
C ARG A 129 -6.49 -32.79 7.86
N VAL A 130 -7.14 -33.91 7.51
CA VAL A 130 -8.55 -34.14 7.85
C VAL A 130 -8.80 -34.01 9.35
N LEU A 131 -7.95 -34.63 10.18
CA LEU A 131 -8.05 -34.53 11.64
C LEU A 131 -7.92 -33.09 12.14
N LEU A 132 -6.97 -32.30 11.62
CA LEU A 132 -6.80 -30.90 12.00
C LEU A 132 -8.02 -30.05 11.63
N PHE A 133 -8.61 -30.29 10.45
CA PHE A 133 -9.84 -29.62 10.03
C PHE A 133 -11.03 -29.98 10.94
N ASP A 134 -11.16 -31.24 11.34
CA ASP A 134 -12.21 -31.68 12.26
C ASP A 134 -12.07 -31.02 13.65
N VAL A 135 -10.85 -30.92 14.17
CA VAL A 135 -10.56 -30.19 15.42
C VAL A 135 -10.88 -28.70 15.24
N ALA A 136 -10.41 -28.07 14.17
CA ALA A 136 -10.70 -26.66 13.90
C ALA A 136 -12.22 -26.37 13.85
N LYS A 137 -13.00 -27.25 13.20
CA LYS A 137 -14.48 -27.16 13.17
C LYS A 137 -15.10 -27.29 14.55
N LYS A 138 -14.61 -28.21 15.39
CA LYS A 138 -15.06 -28.37 16.78
C LYS A 138 -14.85 -27.10 17.60
N HIS A 139 -13.76 -26.38 17.33
CA HIS A 139 -13.43 -25.08 17.92
C HIS A 139 -14.12 -23.89 17.24
N GLY A 140 -15.09 -24.13 16.35
CA GLY A 140 -15.92 -23.10 15.74
C GLY A 140 -15.32 -22.41 14.51
N LEU A 141 -14.24 -22.94 13.95
CA LEU A 141 -13.64 -22.41 12.72
C LEU A 141 -14.21 -23.09 11.47
N GLN A 142 -14.59 -22.28 10.49
CA GLN A 142 -14.93 -22.73 9.14
C GLN A 142 -13.76 -22.43 8.22
N LEU A 143 -12.94 -23.46 7.97
CA LEU A 143 -11.79 -23.38 7.07
C LEU A 143 -12.18 -23.89 5.69
N GLU A 144 -11.64 -23.28 4.63
CA GLU A 144 -11.80 -23.77 3.27
C GLU A 144 -10.99 -25.07 3.09
N GLU A 145 -11.70 -26.18 2.81
CA GLU A 145 -11.10 -27.51 2.66
C GLU A 145 -10.53 -27.75 1.25
N GLU A 146 -11.13 -27.11 0.24
CA GLU A 146 -10.65 -27.20 -1.14
C GLU A 146 -9.52 -26.19 -1.35
N PRO A 147 -8.30 -26.64 -1.69
CA PRO A 147 -7.26 -25.72 -2.10
C PRO A 147 -7.71 -24.99 -3.37
N GLU A 148 -7.62 -23.65 -3.41
CA GLU A 148 -7.96 -22.89 -4.61
C GLU A 148 -7.30 -23.50 -5.86
N TYR A 149 -8.14 -23.85 -6.83
CA TYR A 149 -7.74 -24.51 -8.08
C TYR A 149 -6.81 -23.58 -8.87
N GLY A 150 -5.53 -23.96 -8.97
CA GLY A 150 -4.45 -23.07 -9.42
C GLY A 150 -3.21 -23.13 -8.53
N GLY A 151 -3.33 -23.78 -7.36
CA GLY A 151 -2.25 -24.39 -6.58
C GLY A 151 -0.92 -23.65 -6.67
N ARG A 152 -0.77 -22.57 -5.90
CA ARG A 152 0.55 -21.95 -5.73
C ARG A 152 1.52 -23.05 -5.28
N ALA A 153 2.57 -23.28 -6.05
CA ALA A 153 3.65 -24.14 -5.61
C ALA A 153 4.13 -23.65 -4.24
N TYR A 154 4.48 -24.56 -3.35
CA TYR A 154 5.11 -24.19 -2.09
C TYR A 154 6.28 -23.26 -2.38
N LEU A 155 6.22 -22.04 -1.84
CA LEU A 155 7.28 -21.04 -1.93
C LEU A 155 7.98 -20.99 -0.59
N GLU A 156 9.31 -20.96 -0.60
CA GLU A 156 10.05 -20.67 0.62
C GLU A 156 9.73 -19.25 1.12
N LYS A 157 9.89 -18.99 2.43
CA LYS A 157 9.53 -17.72 3.07
C LYS A 157 10.07 -16.50 2.31
N GLN A 158 11.32 -16.57 1.84
CA GLN A 158 11.95 -15.47 1.08
C GLN A 158 11.30 -15.24 -0.28
N ASP A 159 10.96 -16.31 -1.00
CA ASP A 159 10.30 -16.21 -2.30
C ASP A 159 8.87 -15.69 -2.18
N TYR A 160 8.16 -16.09 -1.13
CA TYR A 160 6.83 -15.56 -0.83
C TYR A 160 6.87 -14.06 -0.55
N ILE A 161 7.83 -13.61 0.29
CA ILE A 161 8.05 -12.18 0.57
C ILE A 161 8.36 -11.42 -0.72
N LEU A 162 9.26 -11.94 -1.56
CA LEU A 162 9.62 -11.30 -2.82
C LEU A 162 8.44 -11.17 -3.78
N PHE A 163 7.61 -12.22 -3.87
CA PHE A 163 6.39 -12.20 -4.66
C PHE A 163 5.42 -11.11 -4.18
N LYS A 164 5.17 -11.04 -2.87
CA LYS A 164 4.30 -10.03 -2.27
C LYS A 164 4.81 -8.60 -2.44
N GLN A 165 6.13 -8.39 -2.33
CA GLN A 165 6.75 -7.09 -2.59
C GLN A 165 6.59 -6.65 -4.04
N LYS A 166 6.72 -7.57 -5.01
CA LYS A 166 6.49 -7.27 -6.43
C LYS A 166 5.04 -6.87 -6.70
N GLU A 167 4.08 -7.57 -6.09
CA GLU A 167 2.66 -7.25 -6.20
C GLU A 167 2.37 -5.83 -5.64
N GLN A 168 2.93 -5.49 -4.48
CA GLN A 168 2.81 -4.15 -3.90
C GLN A 168 3.47 -3.06 -4.77
N LEU A 169 4.64 -3.33 -5.33
CA LEU A 169 5.33 -2.40 -6.24
C LEU A 169 4.49 -2.11 -7.48
N ALA A 170 3.88 -3.13 -8.09
CA ALA A 170 3.00 -2.95 -9.25
C ALA A 170 1.77 -2.07 -8.92
N ALA A 171 1.17 -2.27 -7.76
CA ALA A 171 0.04 -1.44 -7.31
C ALA A 171 0.47 0.03 -7.03
N GLN A 172 1.67 0.24 -6.49
CA GLN A 172 2.23 1.58 -6.28
C GLN A 172 2.56 2.27 -7.61
N GLU A 173 3.09 1.53 -8.59
CA GLU A 173 3.40 2.03 -9.93
C GLU A 173 2.13 2.54 -10.64
N GLN A 174 1.04 1.78 -10.59
CA GLN A 174 -0.25 2.21 -11.16
C GLN A 174 -0.79 3.49 -10.48
N LYS A 175 -0.65 3.60 -9.16
CA LYS A 175 -1.06 4.81 -8.41
C LYS A 175 -0.19 6.02 -8.77
N LEU A 176 1.10 5.80 -9.03
CA LEU A 176 2.01 6.84 -9.47
C LEU A 176 1.62 7.37 -10.86
N GLU A 177 1.26 6.47 -11.78
CA GLU A 177 0.78 6.83 -13.12
C GLU A 177 -0.50 7.67 -13.06
N GLU A 178 -1.47 7.29 -12.23
CA GLU A 178 -2.70 8.08 -12.01
C GLU A 178 -2.40 9.48 -11.45
N LEU A 179 -1.50 9.58 -10.46
CA LEU A 179 -1.11 10.88 -9.90
C LEU A 179 -0.36 11.74 -10.91
N THR A 180 0.44 11.14 -11.78
CA THR A 180 1.17 11.86 -12.84
C THR A 180 0.19 12.48 -13.84
N MET A 181 -0.82 11.73 -14.29
CA MET A 181 -1.87 12.26 -15.17
C MET A 181 -2.64 13.43 -14.51
N LYS A 182 -2.93 13.34 -13.20
CA LYS A 182 -3.59 14.44 -12.47
C LYS A 182 -2.72 15.69 -12.36
N ILE A 183 -1.40 15.53 -12.25
CA ILE A 183 -0.46 16.67 -12.24
C ILE A 183 -0.48 17.34 -13.61
N GLU A 184 -0.43 16.57 -14.69
CA GLU A 184 -0.51 17.11 -16.06
C GLU A 184 -1.81 17.91 -16.30
N ASP A 185 -2.96 17.40 -15.84
CA ASP A 185 -4.24 18.12 -15.91
C ASP A 185 -4.22 19.44 -15.12
N VAL A 186 -3.60 19.44 -13.92
CA VAL A 186 -3.49 20.65 -13.09
C VAL A 186 -2.53 21.65 -13.71
N GLU A 187 -1.41 21.21 -14.28
CA GLU A 187 -0.46 22.09 -14.98
C GLU A 187 -1.12 22.77 -16.17
N ALA A 188 -1.89 22.04 -16.98
CA ALA A 188 -2.66 22.62 -18.08
C ALA A 188 -3.66 23.70 -17.60
N LEU A 189 -4.37 23.44 -16.48
CA LEU A 189 -5.26 24.44 -15.88
C LEU A 189 -4.52 25.66 -15.34
N VAL A 190 -3.31 25.48 -14.79
CA VAL A 190 -2.48 26.60 -14.31
C VAL A 190 -2.04 27.48 -15.47
N ASP A 191 -1.63 26.89 -16.59
CA ASP A 191 -1.27 27.63 -17.80
C ASP A 191 -2.47 28.44 -18.33
N GLU A 192 -3.66 27.84 -18.41
CA GLU A 192 -4.89 28.54 -18.79
C GLU A 192 -5.20 29.73 -17.86
N VAL A 193 -5.09 29.53 -16.55
CA VAL A 193 -5.35 30.59 -15.56
C VAL A 193 -4.28 31.69 -15.63
N ALA A 194 -3.03 31.35 -15.92
CA ALA A 194 -1.94 32.30 -16.03
C ALA A 194 -2.16 33.28 -17.20
N ASP A 195 -2.60 32.78 -18.37
CA ASP A 195 -2.92 33.62 -19.52
C ASP A 195 -4.05 34.60 -19.21
N ILE A 196 -5.11 34.13 -18.56
CA ILE A 196 -6.25 35.00 -18.20
C ILE A 196 -5.85 36.04 -17.14
N ALA A 197 -5.03 35.64 -16.15
CA ALA A 197 -4.52 36.55 -15.15
C ALA A 197 -3.64 37.65 -15.79
N TYR A 198 -2.85 37.31 -16.81
CA TYR A 198 -2.05 38.28 -17.56
C TYR A 198 -2.92 39.29 -18.30
N ASP A 199 -3.92 38.84 -19.07
CA ASP A 199 -4.84 39.72 -19.80
C ASP A 199 -5.56 40.70 -18.87
N LYS A 200 -6.07 40.21 -17.73
CA LYS A 200 -6.69 41.05 -16.71
C LYS A 200 -5.72 42.05 -16.11
N ALA A 201 -4.48 41.64 -15.81
CA ALA A 201 -3.46 42.53 -15.27
C ALA A 201 -3.13 43.67 -16.25
N VAL A 202 -2.99 43.36 -17.55
CA VAL A 202 -2.76 44.37 -18.60
C VAL A 202 -3.90 45.39 -18.65
N GLU A 203 -5.16 44.94 -18.63
CA GLU A 203 -6.32 45.83 -18.66
C GLU A 203 -6.38 46.76 -17.43
N VAL A 204 -6.16 46.20 -16.22
CA VAL A 204 -6.15 46.96 -14.97
C VAL A 204 -5.02 48.00 -14.97
N VAL A 205 -3.82 47.65 -15.45
CA VAL A 205 -2.69 48.57 -15.57
C VAL A 205 -3.03 49.71 -16.54
N ALA A 206 -3.57 49.40 -17.71
CA ALA A 206 -3.93 50.41 -18.71
C ALA A 206 -4.97 51.41 -18.18
N ASP A 207 -6.00 50.93 -17.49
CA ASP A 207 -7.03 51.79 -16.90
C ASP A 207 -6.52 52.58 -15.69
N THR A 208 -5.57 52.03 -14.92
CA THR A 208 -4.90 52.76 -13.84
C THR A 208 -4.07 53.93 -14.39
N VAL A 209 -3.32 53.73 -15.47
CA VAL A 209 -2.56 54.81 -16.13
C VAL A 209 -3.49 55.92 -16.64
N LYS A 210 -4.66 55.57 -17.19
CA LYS A 210 -5.67 56.57 -17.59
C LYS A 210 -6.17 57.39 -16.40
N LEU A 211 -6.40 56.75 -15.24
CA LEU A 211 -6.82 57.46 -14.02
C LEU A 211 -5.76 58.45 -13.55
N GLU A 212 -4.48 58.07 -13.54
CA GLU A 212 -3.39 58.98 -13.16
C GLU A 212 -3.26 60.15 -14.15
N THR A 213 -3.44 59.89 -15.45
CA THR A 213 -3.43 60.95 -16.47
C THR A 213 -4.57 61.95 -16.23
N HIS A 214 -5.79 61.48 -15.96
CA HIS A 214 -6.91 62.36 -15.66
C HIS A 214 -6.76 63.15 -14.36
N LYS A 215 -6.07 62.61 -13.34
CA LYS A 215 -5.71 63.37 -12.15
C LYS A 215 -4.77 64.53 -12.49
N GLU A 216 -3.80 64.29 -13.36
CA GLU A 216 -2.86 65.33 -13.79
C GLU A 216 -3.54 66.39 -14.67
N ASP A 217 -4.45 65.98 -15.57
CA ASP A 217 -5.29 66.90 -16.35
C ASP A 217 -6.10 67.83 -15.44
N ILE A 218 -6.71 67.29 -14.37
CA ILE A 218 -7.45 68.10 -13.39
C ILE A 218 -6.51 69.10 -12.72
N LYS A 219 -5.32 68.70 -12.27
CA LYS A 219 -4.36 69.64 -11.66
C LYS A 219 -4.00 70.78 -12.61
N LEU A 220 -3.80 70.50 -13.89
CA LEU A 220 -3.48 71.52 -14.89
C LEU A 220 -4.65 72.50 -15.12
N VAL A 221 -5.88 71.98 -15.13
CA VAL A 221 -7.09 72.81 -15.21
C VAL A 221 -7.28 73.65 -13.94
N GLU A 222 -6.98 73.10 -12.76
CA GLU A 222 -7.00 73.82 -11.49
C GLU A 222 -5.93 74.92 -11.40
N GLN A 223 -4.72 74.65 -11.86
CA GLN A 223 -3.67 75.66 -11.99
C GLN A 223 -4.09 76.79 -12.94
N SER A 224 -4.71 76.43 -14.07
CA SER A 224 -5.26 77.41 -15.03
C SER A 224 -6.38 78.24 -14.39
N LYS A 225 -7.24 77.62 -13.57
CA LYS A 225 -8.29 78.31 -12.81
C LYS A 225 -7.70 79.26 -11.78
N ALA A 226 -6.70 78.83 -11.02
CA ALA A 226 -5.98 79.67 -10.05
C ALA A 226 -5.31 80.86 -10.73
N TRP A 227 -4.72 80.65 -11.91
CA TRP A 227 -4.12 81.70 -12.72
C TRP A 227 -5.14 82.75 -13.19
N VAL A 228 -6.33 82.33 -13.62
CA VAL A 228 -7.43 83.24 -14.00
C VAL A 228 -7.92 84.07 -12.81
N LEU A 229 -7.92 83.48 -11.61
CA LEU A 229 -8.33 84.12 -10.36
C LEU A 229 -7.23 84.99 -9.73
N SER A 230 -6.03 85.04 -10.31
CA SER A 230 -4.90 85.80 -9.75
C SER A 230 -5.22 87.32 -9.66
N PRO A 231 -4.88 87.99 -8.55
CA PRO A 231 -5.08 89.43 -8.36
C PRO A 231 -4.41 90.31 -9.44
N GLU A 232 -3.40 89.78 -10.13
CA GLU A 232 -2.62 90.47 -11.15
C GLU A 232 -3.36 90.61 -12.50
N ARG A 233 -4.52 89.94 -12.65
CA ARG A 233 -5.27 89.89 -13.90
C ARG A 233 -6.20 91.10 -14.03
N LYS A 234 -6.09 91.80 -15.17
CA LYS A 234 -6.90 92.98 -15.52
C LYS A 234 -8.19 92.64 -16.30
N ALA A 235 -8.78 91.46 -16.07
CA ALA A 235 -10.01 91.02 -16.74
C ALA A 235 -11.27 91.52 -16.00
N SER A 236 -12.39 91.70 -16.70
CA SER A 236 -13.63 92.10 -16.05
C SER A 236 -14.22 90.97 -15.20
N LYS A 237 -15.00 91.30 -14.16
CA LYS A 237 -15.65 90.29 -13.29
C LYS A 237 -16.47 89.27 -14.09
N LYS A 238 -17.19 89.71 -15.13
CA LYS A 238 -18.01 88.84 -15.98
C LYS A 238 -17.18 87.84 -16.79
N GLU A 239 -16.00 88.25 -17.27
CA GLU A 239 -15.09 87.38 -18.04
C GLU A 239 -14.41 86.34 -17.15
N VAL A 240 -13.99 86.74 -15.94
CA VAL A 240 -13.41 85.83 -14.94
C VAL A 240 -14.43 84.77 -14.53
N GLU A 241 -15.66 85.18 -14.21
CA GLU A 241 -16.74 84.27 -13.79
C GLU A 241 -17.14 83.31 -14.92
N TYR A 242 -17.15 83.78 -16.17
CA TYR A 242 -17.40 82.94 -17.34
C TYR A 242 -16.28 81.90 -17.56
N ALA A 243 -15.01 82.31 -17.45
CA ALA A 243 -13.86 81.41 -17.61
C ALA A 243 -13.82 80.34 -16.50
N VAL A 244 -14.04 80.73 -15.25
CA VAL A 244 -14.12 79.80 -14.10
C VAL A 244 -15.22 78.77 -14.31
N LYS A 245 -16.42 79.19 -14.72
CA LYS A 245 -17.55 78.27 -14.98
C LYS A 245 -17.23 77.25 -16.08
N ARG A 246 -16.45 77.64 -17.10
CA ARG A 246 -16.00 76.72 -18.16
C ARG A 246 -14.96 75.73 -17.66
N LEU A 247 -13.99 76.18 -16.87
CA LEU A 247 -12.98 75.31 -16.25
C LEU A 247 -13.61 74.32 -15.28
N ASP A 248 -14.58 74.74 -14.46
CA ASP A 248 -15.37 73.87 -13.60
C ASP A 248 -16.14 72.81 -14.40
N GLY A 249 -16.70 73.20 -15.55
CA GLY A 249 -17.33 72.26 -16.48
C GLY A 249 -16.35 71.22 -17.06
N VAL A 250 -15.10 71.60 -17.29
CA VAL A 250 -14.04 70.67 -17.75
C VAL A 250 -13.64 69.72 -16.62
N ILE A 251 -13.41 70.22 -15.40
CA ILE A 251 -13.12 69.38 -14.22
C ILE A 251 -14.24 68.36 -13.99
N ALA A 252 -15.51 68.79 -14.07
CA ALA A 252 -16.65 67.90 -13.91
C ALA A 252 -16.70 66.78 -14.96
N ARG A 253 -16.34 67.09 -16.22
CA ARG A 253 -16.28 66.10 -17.31
C ARG A 253 -15.17 65.08 -17.08
N ILE A 254 -13.97 65.52 -16.71
CA ILE A 254 -12.83 64.63 -16.42
C ILE A 254 -13.15 63.75 -15.20
N THR A 255 -13.72 64.32 -14.15
CA THR A 255 -14.14 63.58 -12.95
C THR A 255 -15.16 62.49 -13.27
N ASN A 256 -16.12 62.76 -14.17
CA ASN A 256 -17.08 61.75 -14.59
C ASN A 256 -16.44 60.65 -15.44
N ALA A 257 -15.47 60.98 -16.30
CA ALA A 257 -14.70 59.98 -17.04
C ALA A 257 -13.91 59.06 -16.10
N MET A 258 -13.26 59.63 -15.06
CA MET A 258 -12.56 58.84 -14.03
C MET A 258 -13.49 57.87 -13.30
N LYS A 259 -14.71 58.29 -12.92
CA LYS A 259 -15.69 57.40 -12.29
C LYS A 259 -16.04 56.21 -13.18
N SER A 260 -16.19 56.45 -14.48
CA SER A 260 -16.44 55.38 -15.46
C SER A 260 -15.26 54.40 -15.53
N THR A 261 -14.02 54.90 -15.53
CA THR A 261 -12.81 54.06 -15.52
C THR A 261 -12.67 53.24 -14.23
N ILE A 262 -12.97 53.82 -13.07
CA ILE A 262 -12.98 53.08 -11.78
C ILE A 262 -13.99 51.93 -11.82
N GLN A 263 -15.20 52.17 -12.35
CA GLN A 263 -16.21 51.14 -12.50
C GLN A 263 -15.76 50.02 -13.45
N LYS A 264 -15.02 50.36 -14.51
CA LYS A 264 -14.43 49.35 -15.41
C LYS A 264 -13.41 48.48 -14.68
N ILE A 265 -12.43 49.07 -13.98
CA ILE A 265 -11.44 48.34 -13.18
C ILE A 265 -12.13 47.40 -12.18
N GLN A 266 -13.13 47.90 -11.45
CA GLN A 266 -13.90 47.07 -10.50
C GLN A 266 -14.61 45.91 -11.21
N THR A 267 -15.19 46.15 -12.38
CA THR A 267 -15.87 45.11 -13.16
C THR A 267 -14.88 44.06 -13.68
N THR A 268 -13.70 44.48 -14.15
CA THR A 268 -12.66 43.58 -14.67
C THR A 268 -12.09 42.68 -13.57
N LEU A 269 -11.90 43.22 -12.35
CA LEU A 269 -11.45 42.45 -11.19
C LEU A 269 -12.54 41.51 -10.62
N MET A 270 -13.81 41.93 -10.66
CA MET A 270 -14.92 41.19 -10.05
C MET A 270 -15.64 40.22 -11.00
N LYS A 271 -15.36 40.27 -12.31
CA LYS A 271 -15.97 39.36 -13.28
C LYS A 271 -15.46 37.93 -13.06
N PRO A 272 -16.32 36.97 -12.68
CA PRO A 272 -15.97 35.56 -12.76
C PRO A 272 -15.76 35.20 -14.23
N GLU A 273 -14.74 34.41 -14.51
CA GLU A 273 -14.42 33.96 -15.86
C GLU A 273 -15.55 33.07 -16.38
N VAL A 274 -16.23 33.53 -17.42
CA VAL A 274 -17.15 32.68 -18.17
C VAL A 274 -16.34 32.06 -19.30
N LYS A 275 -16.18 30.74 -19.26
CA LYS A 275 -15.62 29.95 -20.36
C LYS A 275 -16.31 30.31 -21.68
N LYS A 276 -15.52 30.52 -22.73
CA LYS A 276 -15.95 30.26 -24.10
C LYS A 276 -15.34 28.94 -24.54
#